data_AF-A0A6B1H7H9-F1
#
_entry.id   AF-A0A6B1H7H9-F1
#
_cell.length_a   1.000
_cell.length_b   1.000
_cell.length_c   1.000
_cell.angle_alpha   90.00
_cell.angle_beta   90.00
_cell.angle_gamma   90.00
#
_symmetry.space_group_name_H-M   'P 1'
#
loop_
_entity.id
_entity.type
_entity.pdbx_description
1 polymer ?
#
loop_
_entity_poly.entity_id
_entity_poly.type
_entity_poly.pdbx_seq_one_letter_code
_entity_poly.pdbx_strand_id
1 'polypeptide(L)'
;MARFRTSARTVDMLGRQQIAGIATAISELFKNAHDAYATRVEADFYRPEQLLVLRDDGLGMTLEDVVDRWLVLGTDSKLDGGEEMTAVAVPLGMEPRTPTGEKGIGRLAIAAIGPQVLLVTRARRSDGLHPTVASFVNWSLFALPGIALDEIEIPVREFPGGELPTADDVADMVKAVRKNLDQLRHAGSVDAVAEIARDLDRASFDVSALQHRFEAATLGESEAGTQFYIQPTDPMLEVSLDAPIEK
;
A
#
# COMPACT_ATOMS: atom_id res chain seq x y z
N MET A 1 -32.38 8.64 -17.02
CA MET A 1 -31.03 8.63 -17.63
C MET A 1 -30.18 7.63 -16.87
N ALA A 2 -29.35 6.83 -17.55
CA ALA A 2 -28.40 5.91 -16.90
C ALA A 2 -27.01 6.57 -16.81
N ARG A 3 -26.25 6.24 -15.76
CA ARG A 3 -24.84 6.66 -15.60
C ARG A 3 -23.93 5.45 -15.78
N PHE A 4 -22.69 5.67 -16.22
CA PHE A 4 -21.65 4.64 -16.18
C PHE A 4 -21.39 4.23 -14.73
N ARG A 5 -21.18 2.93 -14.51
CA ARG A 5 -20.81 2.35 -13.21
C ARG A 5 -19.55 1.54 -13.41
N THR A 6 -18.54 1.79 -12.60
CA THR A 6 -17.26 1.09 -12.67
C THR A 6 -17.30 -0.13 -11.76
N SER A 7 -17.04 -1.31 -12.33
CA SER A 7 -16.93 -2.55 -11.55
C SER A 7 -15.68 -2.52 -10.67
N ALA A 8 -15.76 -3.00 -9.44
CA ALA A 8 -14.58 -3.11 -8.57
C ALA A 8 -13.49 -4.01 -9.21
N ARG A 9 -13.90 -4.97 -10.04
CA ARG A 9 -13.00 -5.87 -10.78
C ARG A 9 -12.03 -5.14 -11.71
N THR A 10 -12.35 -3.91 -12.12
CA THR A 10 -11.43 -3.08 -12.90
C THR A 10 -10.09 -2.88 -12.16
N VAL A 11 -10.10 -2.78 -10.82
CA VAL A 11 -8.88 -2.65 -10.02
C VAL A 11 -8.04 -3.92 -10.05
N ASP A 12 -8.66 -5.10 -9.87
CA ASP A 12 -7.96 -6.40 -9.94
C ASP A 12 -7.34 -6.65 -11.33
N MET A 13 -8.08 -6.29 -12.39
CA MET A 13 -7.63 -6.45 -13.78
C MET A 13 -6.47 -5.53 -14.16
N LEU A 14 -6.49 -4.28 -13.68
CA LEU A 14 -5.43 -3.31 -13.95
C LEU A 14 -4.22 -3.49 -13.04
N GLY A 15 -4.43 -3.95 -11.81
CA GLY A 15 -3.38 -4.18 -10.82
C GLY A 15 -2.77 -5.57 -10.93
N ARG A 16 -3.25 -6.48 -10.08
CA ARG A 16 -2.68 -7.81 -9.87
C ARG A 16 -2.47 -8.60 -11.17
N GLN A 17 -3.41 -8.53 -12.12
CA GLN A 17 -3.33 -9.29 -13.37
C GLN A 17 -2.29 -8.76 -14.39
N GLN A 18 -1.77 -7.54 -14.21
CA GLN A 18 -0.76 -6.95 -15.11
C GLN A 18 0.68 -7.19 -14.63
N ILE A 19 0.86 -7.73 -13.43
CA ILE A 19 2.19 -7.88 -12.82
C ILE A 19 2.73 -9.28 -13.08
N ALA A 20 3.92 -9.35 -13.67
CA ALA A 20 4.56 -10.59 -14.10
C ALA A 20 5.00 -11.52 -12.96
N GLY A 21 4.99 -11.04 -11.70
CA GLY A 21 5.28 -11.83 -10.51
C GLY A 21 5.71 -10.98 -9.32
N ILE A 22 5.96 -11.63 -8.18
CA ILE A 22 6.29 -10.98 -6.90
C ILE A 22 7.61 -10.17 -6.98
N ALA A 23 8.64 -10.71 -7.65
CA ALA A 23 9.91 -10.00 -7.83
C ALA A 23 9.75 -8.70 -8.64
N THR A 24 8.91 -8.72 -9.68
CA THR A 24 8.53 -7.53 -10.43
C THR A 24 7.76 -6.56 -9.54
N ALA A 25 6.82 -7.04 -8.72
CA ALA A 25 6.08 -6.20 -7.78
C ALA A 25 6.98 -5.46 -6.79
N ILE A 26 7.94 -6.16 -6.19
CA ILE A 26 8.92 -5.56 -5.27
C ILE A 26 9.78 -4.53 -6.00
N SER A 27 10.22 -4.84 -7.24
CA SER A 27 11.01 -3.92 -8.06
C SER A 27 10.24 -2.63 -8.38
N GLU A 28 8.94 -2.71 -8.69
CA GLU A 28 8.09 -1.53 -8.91
C GLU A 28 7.94 -0.69 -7.64
N LEU A 29 7.84 -1.32 -6.47
CA LEU A 29 7.81 -0.60 -5.19
C LEU A 29 9.14 0.10 -4.90
N PHE A 30 10.28 -0.52 -5.24
CA PHE A 30 11.59 0.10 -5.09
C PHE A 30 11.78 1.29 -6.04
N LYS A 31 11.25 1.21 -7.27
CA LYS A 31 11.20 2.36 -8.19
C LYS A 31 10.34 3.49 -7.62
N ASN A 32 9.18 3.18 -7.04
CA ASN A 32 8.33 4.20 -6.41
C ASN A 32 9.04 4.89 -5.24
N ALA A 33 9.75 4.13 -4.40
CA ALA A 33 10.57 4.71 -3.33
C ALA A 33 11.70 5.60 -3.88
N HIS A 34 12.37 5.16 -4.96
CA HIS A 34 13.36 5.99 -5.65
C HIS A 34 12.75 7.29 -6.19
N ASP A 35 11.57 7.22 -6.82
CA ASP A 35 10.86 8.40 -7.33
C ASP A 35 10.38 9.32 -6.18
N ALA A 36 10.18 8.77 -4.98
CA ALA A 36 9.91 9.50 -3.73
C ALA A 36 11.18 10.05 -3.04
N TYR A 37 12.33 10.05 -3.73
CA TYR A 37 13.62 10.51 -3.22
C TYR A 37 14.19 9.72 -2.02
N ALA A 38 13.77 8.46 -1.84
CA ALA A 38 14.39 7.59 -0.85
C ALA A 38 15.90 7.41 -1.12
N THR A 39 16.69 7.36 -0.05
CA THR A 39 18.10 6.97 -0.07
C THR A 39 18.31 5.54 0.38
N ARG A 40 17.35 4.98 1.11
CA ARG A 40 17.36 3.61 1.60
C ARG A 40 15.98 2.97 1.43
N VAL A 41 15.98 1.75 0.93
CA VAL A 41 14.79 0.91 0.79
C VAL A 41 15.14 -0.48 1.31
N GLU A 42 14.30 -1.03 2.17
CA GLU A 42 14.51 -2.34 2.78
C GLU A 42 13.27 -3.23 2.67
N ALA A 43 13.52 -4.54 2.66
CA ALA A 43 12.50 -5.57 2.61
C ALA A 43 12.84 -6.63 3.64
N ASP A 44 12.01 -6.76 4.68
CA ASP A 44 12.13 -7.81 5.69
C ASP A 44 11.01 -8.83 5.54
N PHE A 45 11.38 -10.09 5.35
CA PHE A 45 10.42 -11.20 5.30
C PHE A 45 10.49 -12.06 6.56
N TYR A 46 9.46 -11.96 7.39
CA TYR A 46 9.28 -12.76 8.60
C TYR A 46 8.50 -14.04 8.24
N ARG A 47 9.24 -15.11 7.93
CA ARG A 47 8.68 -16.39 7.44
C ARG A 47 7.60 -16.99 8.35
N PRO A 48 7.79 -17.13 9.68
CA PRO A 48 6.79 -17.75 10.55
C PRO A 48 5.44 -17.01 10.52
N GLU A 49 5.49 -15.69 10.43
CA GLU A 49 4.32 -14.82 10.40
C GLU A 49 3.74 -14.65 8.98
N GLN A 50 4.47 -15.06 7.93
CA GLN A 50 4.19 -14.74 6.53
C GLN A 50 3.95 -13.24 6.33
N LEU A 51 4.82 -12.44 6.95
CA LEU A 51 4.77 -10.98 6.92
C LEU A 51 5.96 -10.47 6.10
N LEU A 52 5.67 -9.74 5.04
CA LEU A 52 6.65 -8.91 4.35
C LEU A 52 6.46 -7.46 4.77
N VAL A 53 7.54 -6.83 5.23
CA VAL A 53 7.59 -5.39 5.47
C VAL A 53 8.53 -4.75 4.45
N LEU A 54 7.98 -3.89 3.60
CA LEU A 54 8.74 -3.06 2.65
C LEU A 54 8.76 -1.64 3.17
N ARG A 55 9.94 -1.03 3.30
CA ARG A 55 10.09 0.30 3.89
C ARG A 55 11.08 1.17 3.12
N ASP A 56 10.77 2.45 3.02
CA ASP A 56 11.65 3.48 2.46
C ASP A 56 11.72 4.71 3.37
N ASP A 57 12.82 5.47 3.25
CA ASP A 57 13.06 6.75 3.92
C ASP A 57 12.76 7.97 3.03
N GLY A 58 11.87 7.79 2.05
CA GLY A 58 11.51 8.83 1.09
C GLY A 58 10.65 9.93 1.70
N LEU A 59 10.06 10.74 0.83
CA LEU A 59 9.28 11.90 1.24
C LEU A 59 7.93 11.59 1.88
N GLY A 60 7.46 10.33 1.80
CA GLY A 60 6.17 9.89 2.31
C GLY A 60 4.96 10.64 1.73
N MET A 61 3.78 10.32 2.24
CA MET A 61 2.48 10.83 1.75
C MET A 61 1.70 11.49 2.89
N THR A 62 1.03 12.60 2.59
CA THR A 62 0.03 13.20 3.49
C THR A 62 -1.31 12.44 3.37
N LEU A 63 -2.30 12.77 4.20
CA LEU A 63 -3.64 12.20 4.05
C LEU A 63 -4.23 12.48 2.67
N GLU A 64 -4.07 13.71 2.18
CA GLU A 64 -4.49 14.12 0.84
C GLU A 64 -3.78 13.29 -0.24
N ASP A 65 -2.47 13.10 -0.13
CA ASP A 65 -1.74 12.22 -1.06
C ASP A 65 -2.26 10.78 -1.02
N VAL A 66 -2.60 10.24 0.15
CA VAL A 66 -3.15 8.88 0.26
C VAL A 66 -4.54 8.79 -0.38
N VAL A 67 -5.44 9.73 -0.07
CA VAL A 67 -6.85 9.68 -0.49
C VAL A 67 -7.03 10.08 -1.95
N ASP A 68 -6.43 11.19 -2.37
CA ASP A 68 -6.68 11.80 -3.68
C ASP A 68 -5.68 11.35 -4.74
N ARG A 69 -4.56 10.75 -4.33
CA ARG A 69 -3.56 10.22 -5.25
C ARG A 69 -3.43 8.73 -5.11
N TRP A 70 -2.94 8.19 -3.99
CA TRP A 70 -2.61 6.76 -3.85
C TRP A 70 -3.81 5.84 -4.08
N LEU A 71 -4.98 6.15 -3.51
CA LEU A 71 -6.23 5.38 -3.67
C LEU A 71 -6.96 5.67 -5.00
N VAL A 72 -6.56 6.69 -5.74
CA VAL A 72 -7.19 7.04 -7.03
C VAL A 72 -6.47 6.35 -8.18
N LEU A 73 -7.24 5.65 -9.01
CA LEU A 73 -6.73 4.99 -10.20
C LEU A 73 -6.75 5.92 -11.40
N GLY A 74 -5.69 5.85 -12.22
CA GLY A 74 -5.62 6.60 -13.47
C GLY A 74 -5.51 8.11 -13.28
N THR A 75 -4.92 8.57 -12.16
CA THR A 75 -4.59 9.98 -11.98
C THR A 75 -3.69 10.45 -13.12
N ASP A 76 -4.12 11.47 -13.85
CA ASP A 76 -3.30 12.12 -14.86
C ASP A 76 -2.12 12.82 -14.17
N SER A 77 -0.92 12.27 -14.32
CA SER A 77 0.32 12.90 -13.86
C SER A 77 0.67 14.18 -14.62
N LYS A 78 -0.14 14.64 -15.60
CA LYS A 78 0.34 15.56 -16.65
C LYS A 78 -0.64 16.60 -17.21
N LEU A 79 -1.81 16.86 -16.63
CA LEU A 79 -2.76 17.77 -17.27
C LEU A 79 -3.35 18.79 -16.30
N ASP A 80 -2.57 19.83 -16.00
CA ASP A 80 -3.08 21.20 -16.03
C ASP A 80 -1.92 22.19 -16.26
N GLY A 81 -1.97 22.90 -17.39
CA GLY A 81 -1.30 24.20 -17.58
C GLY A 81 0.21 24.31 -17.35
N GLY A 82 1.06 23.59 -18.07
CA GLY A 82 2.43 24.03 -18.39
C GLY A 82 3.46 24.10 -17.24
N GLU A 83 3.07 23.86 -16.00
CA GLU A 83 3.96 23.67 -14.85
C GLU A 83 3.81 22.22 -14.36
N GLU A 84 4.93 21.54 -14.11
CA GLU A 84 4.96 20.15 -13.66
C GLU A 84 4.26 20.00 -12.30
N MET A 85 2.95 19.69 -12.29
CA MET A 85 2.19 19.34 -11.08
C MET A 85 2.69 18.08 -10.36
N THR A 86 3.73 17.42 -10.87
CA THR A 86 4.36 16.23 -10.29
C THR A 86 5.79 16.45 -9.82
N ALA A 87 6.30 17.68 -9.84
CA ALA A 87 7.59 17.96 -9.24
C ALA A 87 7.45 17.85 -7.70
N VAL A 88 7.51 16.61 -7.21
CA VAL A 88 7.87 16.34 -5.82
C VAL A 88 9.10 17.19 -5.56
N ALA A 89 8.96 18.19 -4.68
CA ALA A 89 9.98 19.21 -4.48
C ALA A 89 11.31 18.51 -4.19
N VAL A 90 12.31 18.76 -5.03
CA VAL A 90 13.62 18.13 -4.91
C VAL A 90 14.16 18.41 -3.52
N PRO A 91 14.41 17.39 -2.68
CA PRO A 91 14.93 17.61 -1.34
C PRO A 91 16.24 18.38 -1.37
N LEU A 92 16.46 19.23 -0.36
CA LEU A 92 17.67 20.04 -0.28
C LEU A 92 18.91 19.15 -0.34
N GLY A 93 19.80 19.43 -1.31
CA GLY A 93 21.03 18.66 -1.51
C GLY A 93 20.90 17.42 -2.38
N MET A 94 19.75 17.19 -3.02
CA MET A 94 19.56 16.15 -4.02
C MET A 94 19.45 16.74 -5.43
N GLU A 95 19.88 15.97 -6.42
CA GLU A 95 19.65 16.27 -7.83
C GLU A 95 18.25 15.80 -8.27
N PRO A 96 17.60 16.48 -9.22
CA PRO A 96 16.33 16.03 -9.78
C PRO A 96 16.44 14.60 -10.32
N ARG A 97 15.53 13.71 -9.91
CA ARG A 97 15.44 12.35 -10.44
C ARG A 97 14.47 12.33 -11.62
N THR A 98 14.87 11.69 -12.72
CA THR A 98 13.93 11.36 -13.80
C THR A 98 12.97 10.29 -13.27
N PRO A 99 11.65 10.56 -13.20
CA PRO A 99 10.68 9.59 -12.71
C PRO A 99 10.75 8.32 -13.55
N THR A 100 10.89 7.18 -12.88
CA THR A 100 11.01 5.87 -13.53
C THR A 100 9.70 5.10 -13.56
N GLY A 101 8.72 5.51 -12.75
CA GLY A 101 7.37 4.97 -12.73
C GLY A 101 6.55 5.37 -13.95
N GLU A 102 6.17 4.39 -14.77
CA GLU A 102 5.14 4.55 -15.77
C GLU A 102 3.77 4.17 -15.20
N LYS A 103 2.85 5.13 -15.18
CA LYS A 103 1.39 4.95 -15.00
C LYS A 103 0.99 4.63 -13.56
N GLY A 104 -0.08 5.26 -13.07
CA GLY A 104 -0.66 5.14 -11.72
C GLY A 104 -1.23 3.76 -11.35
N ILE A 105 -0.61 2.69 -11.87
CA ILE A 105 -0.94 1.27 -11.71
C ILE A 105 0.15 0.55 -10.91
N GLY A 106 1.42 1.02 -10.95
CA GLY A 106 2.54 0.34 -10.28
C GLY A 106 2.37 0.14 -8.77
N ARG A 107 1.60 1.01 -8.09
CA ARG A 107 1.24 0.84 -6.67
C ARG A 107 0.30 -0.33 -6.39
N LEU A 108 -0.49 -0.75 -7.38
CA LEU A 108 -1.32 -1.96 -7.29
C LEU A 108 -0.50 -3.25 -7.36
N ALA A 109 0.81 -3.16 -7.66
CA ALA A 109 1.68 -4.31 -7.63
C ALA A 109 1.79 -4.96 -6.24
N ILE A 110 1.51 -4.20 -5.19
CA ILE A 110 1.39 -4.72 -3.81
C ILE A 110 0.36 -5.87 -3.76
N ALA A 111 -0.72 -5.81 -4.54
CA ALA A 111 -1.75 -6.85 -4.59
C ALA A 111 -1.25 -8.19 -5.16
N ALA A 112 -0.11 -8.20 -5.86
CA ALA A 112 0.54 -9.43 -6.30
C ALA A 112 1.41 -10.07 -5.20
N ILE A 113 1.76 -9.32 -4.15
CA ILE A 113 2.59 -9.78 -3.02
C ILE A 113 1.73 -10.45 -1.95
N GLY A 114 0.48 -10.00 -1.77
CA GLY A 114 -0.45 -10.60 -0.83
C GLY A 114 -1.85 -9.99 -0.93
N PRO A 115 -2.87 -10.64 -0.34
CA PRO A 115 -4.26 -10.22 -0.45
C PRO A 115 -4.57 -8.94 0.32
N GLN A 116 -3.71 -8.51 1.26
CA GLN A 116 -3.95 -7.31 2.04
C GLN A 116 -2.67 -6.60 2.47
N VAL A 117 -2.78 -5.30 2.71
CA VAL A 117 -1.66 -4.44 3.10
C VAL A 117 -2.12 -3.39 4.12
N LEU A 118 -1.30 -3.18 5.15
CA LEU A 118 -1.31 -1.93 5.91
C LEU A 118 -0.23 -1.01 5.33
N LEU A 119 -0.66 0.11 4.77
CA LEU A 119 0.20 1.25 4.44
C LEU A 119 0.34 2.10 5.70
N VAL A 120 1.58 2.43 6.07
CA VAL A 120 1.91 3.46 7.07
C VAL A 120 2.90 4.42 6.43
N THR A 121 2.62 5.71 6.45
CA THR A 121 3.45 6.70 5.76
C THR A 121 3.47 8.01 6.53
N ARG A 122 4.59 8.74 6.44
CA ARG A 122 4.72 10.05 7.06
C ARG A 122 5.40 10.99 6.11
N ALA A 123 4.72 12.09 5.79
CA ALA A 123 5.22 13.05 4.82
C ALA A 123 6.21 14.06 5.43
N ARG A 124 7.28 14.35 4.68
CA ARG A 124 8.10 15.55 4.85
C ARG A 124 7.85 16.51 3.71
N ARG A 125 7.50 17.75 4.03
CA ARG A 125 7.31 18.85 3.07
C ARG A 125 8.14 20.05 3.53
N SER A 126 8.09 21.14 2.78
CA SER A 126 8.86 22.36 3.09
C SER A 126 8.43 23.02 4.41
N ASP A 127 7.20 22.80 4.84
CA ASP A 127 6.62 23.27 6.11
C ASP A 127 6.88 22.34 7.30
N GLY A 128 7.50 21.17 7.08
CA GLY A 128 7.92 20.25 8.13
C GLY A 128 7.42 18.82 7.96
N LEU A 129 7.36 18.10 9.09
CA LEU A 129 6.81 16.76 9.16
C LEU A 129 5.30 16.81 9.40
N HIS A 130 4.57 16.05 8.60
CA HIS A 130 3.12 15.91 8.67
C HIS A 130 2.73 14.76 9.62
N PRO A 131 1.46 14.64 10.00
CA PRO A 131 0.95 13.47 10.71
C PRO A 131 1.27 12.16 10.00
N THR A 132 1.38 11.07 10.77
CA THR A 132 1.47 9.73 10.19
C THR A 132 0.10 9.35 9.65
N VAL A 133 0.04 8.77 8.46
CA VAL A 133 -1.19 8.26 7.84
C VAL A 133 -1.11 6.74 7.78
N ALA A 134 -2.17 6.05 8.17
CA ALA A 134 -2.32 4.62 7.95
C ALA A 134 -3.55 4.30 7.12
N SER A 135 -3.43 3.34 6.19
CA SER A 135 -4.52 2.82 5.38
C SER A 135 -4.45 1.31 5.32
N PHE A 136 -5.57 0.61 5.50
CA PHE A 136 -5.62 -0.85 5.42
C PHE A 136 -6.49 -1.27 4.24
N VAL A 137 -5.94 -2.07 3.33
CA VAL A 137 -6.60 -2.50 2.10
C VAL A 137 -6.57 -4.02 2.02
N ASN A 138 -7.72 -4.64 1.75
CA ASN A 138 -7.82 -6.02 1.32
C ASN A 138 -8.20 -6.08 -0.17
N TRP A 139 -7.25 -6.46 -1.02
CA TRP A 139 -7.36 -6.48 -2.47
C TRP A 139 -8.35 -7.54 -2.98
N SER A 140 -8.58 -8.60 -2.20
CA SER A 140 -9.52 -9.66 -2.57
C SER A 140 -10.98 -9.18 -2.62
N LEU A 141 -11.32 -8.08 -1.94
CA LEU A 141 -12.64 -7.44 -2.07
C LEU A 141 -12.93 -7.01 -3.51
N PHE A 142 -11.92 -6.49 -4.22
CA PHE A 142 -12.07 -6.02 -5.61
C PHE A 142 -12.33 -7.16 -6.60
N ALA A 143 -12.05 -8.42 -6.23
CA ALA A 143 -12.31 -9.58 -7.06
C ALA A 143 -13.77 -10.09 -6.97
N LEU A 144 -14.52 -9.66 -5.94
CA LEU A 144 -15.91 -10.06 -5.74
C LEU A 144 -16.77 -9.66 -6.94
N PRO A 145 -17.59 -10.58 -7.49
CA PRO A 145 -18.43 -10.29 -8.64
C PRO A 145 -19.63 -9.41 -8.26
N GLY A 146 -20.00 -8.49 -9.15
CA GLY A 146 -21.26 -7.75 -9.05
C GLY A 146 -21.23 -6.50 -8.17
N ILE A 147 -20.08 -6.18 -7.55
CA ILE A 147 -19.89 -4.95 -6.79
C ILE A 147 -19.26 -3.85 -7.63
N ALA A 148 -19.63 -2.61 -7.35
CA ALA A 148 -18.98 -1.43 -7.89
C ALA A 148 -17.87 -0.95 -6.98
N LEU A 149 -16.97 -0.16 -7.58
CA LEU A 149 -15.79 0.36 -6.90
C LEU A 149 -16.14 1.25 -5.69
N ASP A 150 -17.25 1.98 -5.77
CA ASP A 150 -17.75 2.88 -4.72
C ASP A 150 -18.43 2.15 -3.55
N GLU A 151 -18.60 0.83 -3.63
CA GLU A 151 -19.11 -0.01 -2.54
C GLU A 151 -17.99 -0.55 -1.62
N ILE A 152 -16.72 -0.39 -2.00
CA ILE A 152 -15.58 -0.82 -1.20
C ILE A 152 -15.15 0.34 -0.29
N GLU A 153 -15.19 0.10 1.01
CA GLU A 153 -14.72 1.06 2.01
C GLU A 153 -13.27 0.76 2.40
N ILE A 154 -12.40 1.77 2.30
CA ILE A 154 -10.99 1.68 2.70
C ILE A 154 -10.77 2.57 3.92
N PRO A 155 -10.48 2.02 5.11
CA PRO A 155 -10.20 2.82 6.29
C PRO A 155 -8.87 3.55 6.14
N VAL A 156 -8.90 4.86 6.35
CA VAL A 156 -7.71 5.74 6.44
C VAL A 156 -7.76 6.49 7.77
N ARG A 157 -6.63 6.56 8.48
CA ARG A 157 -6.49 7.25 9.76
C ARG A 157 -5.24 8.13 9.77
N GLU A 158 -5.34 9.28 10.44
CA GLU A 158 -4.20 10.14 10.76
C GLU A 158 -3.84 10.05 12.24
N PHE A 159 -2.54 10.02 12.52
CA PHE A 159 -1.97 9.97 13.85
C PHE A 159 -1.09 11.21 14.06
N PRO A 160 -1.48 12.13 14.97
CA PRO A 160 -0.77 13.36 15.20
C PRO A 160 0.61 13.11 15.82
N GLY A 161 1.51 14.10 15.73
CA GLY A 161 2.79 14.06 16.45
C GLY A 161 3.79 13.00 15.98
N GLY A 162 3.52 12.27 14.89
CA GLY A 162 4.36 11.15 14.47
C GLY A 162 4.11 9.87 15.25
N GLU A 163 3.01 9.80 15.99
CA GLU A 163 2.52 8.56 16.57
C GLU A 163 2.33 7.50 15.47
N LEU A 164 2.51 6.25 15.84
CA LEU A 164 2.33 5.11 14.95
C LEU A 164 1.05 4.38 15.35
N PRO A 165 0.35 3.75 14.39
CA PRO A 165 -0.83 2.97 14.70
C PRO A 165 -0.51 1.86 15.71
N THR A 166 -1.30 1.78 16.77
CA THR A 166 -1.21 0.69 17.75
C THR A 166 -1.84 -0.59 17.20
N ALA A 167 -1.65 -1.72 17.88
CA ALA A 167 -2.36 -2.95 17.54
C ALA A 167 -3.89 -2.78 17.57
N ASP A 168 -4.42 -1.99 18.50
CA ASP A 168 -5.86 -1.70 18.60
C ASP A 168 -6.35 -0.84 17.43
N ASP A 169 -5.55 0.13 16.98
CA ASP A 169 -5.87 0.93 15.80
C ASP A 169 -5.96 0.08 14.54
N VAL A 170 -4.99 -0.82 14.34
CA VAL A 170 -4.98 -1.76 13.22
C VAL A 170 -6.19 -2.69 13.31
N ALA A 171 -6.48 -3.23 14.50
CA ALA A 171 -7.64 -4.10 14.72
C ALA A 171 -8.97 -3.40 14.39
N ASP A 172 -9.13 -2.13 14.73
CA ASP A 172 -10.31 -1.36 14.37
C ASP A 172 -10.41 -1.10 12.85
N MET A 173 -9.29 -0.86 12.17
CA MET A 173 -9.27 -0.72 10.70
C MET A 173 -9.66 -2.04 10.03
N VAL A 174 -9.11 -3.16 10.49
CA VAL A 174 -9.50 -4.52 10.04
C VAL A 174 -10.98 -4.77 10.29
N LYS A 175 -11.52 -4.35 11.44
CA LYS A 175 -12.94 -4.46 11.78
C LYS A 175 -13.83 -3.61 10.85
N ALA A 176 -13.37 -2.43 10.43
CA ALA A 176 -14.09 -1.62 9.44
C ALA A 176 -14.17 -2.35 8.09
N VAL A 177 -13.06 -2.92 7.61
CA VAL A 177 -13.06 -3.72 6.37
C VAL A 177 -13.93 -4.97 6.51
N ARG A 178 -13.91 -5.65 7.66
CA ARG A 178 -14.78 -6.80 7.94
C ARG A 178 -16.26 -6.42 7.90
N LYS A 179 -16.63 -5.27 8.45
CA LYS A 179 -18.00 -4.75 8.38
C LYS A 179 -18.43 -4.46 6.94
N ASN A 180 -17.54 -3.90 6.11
CA ASN A 180 -17.81 -3.70 4.69
C ASN A 180 -17.97 -5.05 3.97
N LEU A 181 -17.09 -6.03 4.21
CA LEU A 181 -17.24 -7.40 3.70
C LEU A 181 -18.60 -8.02 4.08
N ASP A 182 -19.07 -7.81 5.31
CA ASP A 182 -20.36 -8.32 5.77
C ASP A 182 -21.55 -7.74 4.97
N GLN A 183 -21.46 -6.48 4.54
CA GLN A 183 -22.45 -5.84 3.66
C GLN A 183 -22.36 -6.38 2.22
N LEU A 184 -21.15 -6.76 1.79
CA LEU A 184 -20.87 -7.31 0.47
C LEU A 184 -21.05 -8.84 0.39
N ARG A 185 -21.55 -9.53 1.43
CA ARG A 185 -21.77 -11.00 1.43
C ARG A 185 -22.66 -11.52 0.31
N HIS A 186 -23.52 -10.67 -0.23
CA HIS A 186 -24.35 -10.99 -1.37
C HIS A 186 -23.55 -11.14 -2.68
N ALA A 187 -22.33 -10.60 -2.70
CA ALA A 187 -21.37 -10.68 -3.79
C ALA A 187 -20.34 -11.79 -3.52
N GLY A 188 -20.15 -12.66 -4.51
CA GLY A 188 -19.21 -13.78 -4.42
C GLY A 188 -19.81 -15.05 -3.83
N SER A 189 -18.99 -16.11 -3.80
CA SER A 189 -19.36 -17.37 -3.15
C SER A 189 -19.16 -17.28 -1.64
N VAL A 190 -19.85 -18.16 -0.90
CA VAL A 190 -19.65 -18.32 0.55
C VAL A 190 -18.17 -18.58 0.87
N ASP A 191 -17.50 -19.37 0.03
CA ASP A 191 -16.08 -19.70 0.20
C ASP A 191 -15.17 -18.48 0.01
N ALA A 192 -15.41 -17.66 -1.01
CA ALA A 192 -14.63 -16.45 -1.25
C ALA A 192 -14.75 -15.45 -0.09
N VAL A 193 -15.97 -15.24 0.41
CA VAL A 193 -16.21 -14.39 1.59
C VAL A 193 -15.50 -14.96 2.82
N ALA A 194 -15.55 -16.28 3.02
CA ALA A 194 -14.89 -16.94 4.14
C ALA A 194 -13.35 -16.89 4.04
N GLU A 195 -12.79 -16.90 2.84
CA GLU A 195 -11.37 -16.68 2.59
C GLU A 195 -10.93 -15.27 2.98
N ILE A 196 -11.63 -14.24 2.49
CA ILE A 196 -11.32 -12.85 2.84
C ILE A 196 -11.43 -12.66 4.36
N ALA A 197 -12.47 -13.21 4.99
CA ALA A 197 -12.65 -13.15 6.43
C ALA A 197 -11.47 -13.77 7.20
N ARG A 198 -10.94 -14.91 6.72
CA ARG A 198 -9.77 -15.58 7.31
C ARG A 198 -8.50 -14.77 7.12
N ASP A 199 -8.29 -14.16 5.95
CA ASP A 199 -7.14 -13.28 5.73
C ASP A 199 -7.19 -12.10 6.69
N LEU A 200 -8.34 -11.43 6.83
CA LEU A 200 -8.52 -10.33 7.77
C LEU A 200 -8.17 -10.72 9.22
N ASP A 201 -8.46 -11.95 9.66
CA ASP A 201 -8.09 -12.43 11.00
C ASP A 201 -6.58 -12.58 11.20
N ARG A 202 -5.79 -12.64 10.13
CA ARG A 202 -4.32 -12.74 10.17
C ARG A 202 -3.61 -11.40 10.24
N ALA A 203 -4.32 -10.28 10.01
CA ALA A 203 -3.74 -8.94 10.06
C ALA A 203 -3.59 -8.45 11.52
N SER A 204 -2.72 -9.13 12.28
CA SER A 204 -2.47 -8.87 13.70
C SER A 204 -1.00 -8.53 13.92
N PHE A 205 -0.63 -7.26 13.76
CA PHE A 205 0.73 -6.80 14.02
C PHE A 205 0.73 -5.43 14.68
N ASP A 206 1.71 -5.24 15.56
CA ASP A 206 1.98 -3.99 16.26
C ASP A 206 3.10 -3.25 15.51
N VAL A 207 2.71 -2.18 14.82
CA VAL A 207 3.63 -1.35 14.02
C VAL A 207 4.72 -0.74 14.89
N SER A 208 4.36 -0.29 16.10
CA SER A 208 5.31 0.31 17.06
C SER A 208 6.33 -0.73 17.53
N ALA A 209 5.88 -1.93 17.89
CA ALA A 209 6.77 -3.01 18.30
C ALA A 209 7.70 -3.47 17.15
N LEU A 210 7.20 -3.46 15.91
CA LEU A 210 8.00 -3.81 14.73
C LEU A 210 9.08 -2.76 14.43
N GLN A 211 8.84 -1.45 14.65
CA GLN A 211 9.88 -0.43 14.45
C GLN A 211 11.17 -0.74 15.24
N HIS A 212 11.04 -1.23 16.47
CA HIS A 212 12.19 -1.55 17.32
C HIS A 212 13.06 -2.70 16.78
N ARG A 213 12.58 -3.44 15.78
CA ARG A 213 13.31 -4.54 15.12
C ARG A 213 14.03 -4.09 13.85
N PHE A 214 13.76 -2.88 13.37
CA PHE A 214 14.28 -2.38 12.10
C PHE A 214 15.63 -1.71 12.32
N GLU A 215 16.57 -1.95 11.40
CA GLU A 215 17.90 -1.35 11.47
C GLU A 215 17.94 0.06 10.84
N ALA A 216 17.00 0.37 9.95
CA ALA A 216 16.86 1.66 9.27
C ALA A 216 15.50 1.83 8.59
N ALA A 217 15.29 2.97 7.92
CA ALA A 217 14.02 3.34 7.26
C ALA A 217 12.82 3.20 8.23
N THR A 218 13.08 3.49 9.51
CA THR A 218 12.08 3.54 10.57
C THR A 218 11.16 4.73 10.36
N LEU A 219 9.99 4.64 10.96
CA LEU A 219 9.09 5.78 11.15
C LEU A 219 9.08 6.11 12.64
N GLY A 220 9.07 7.40 12.95
CA GLY A 220 9.12 7.92 14.31
C GLY A 220 9.08 9.44 14.29
N GLU A 221 9.30 10.08 15.45
CA GLU A 221 9.06 11.53 15.64
C GLU A 221 9.76 12.45 14.63
N SER A 222 10.93 12.06 14.12
CA SER A 222 11.77 12.88 13.23
C SER A 222 11.90 12.35 11.80
N GLU A 223 11.27 11.22 11.49
CA GLU A 223 11.49 10.47 10.25
C GLU A 223 10.29 10.55 9.31
N ALA A 224 10.56 10.45 8.01
CA ALA A 224 9.57 10.41 6.94
C ALA A 224 9.86 9.20 6.06
N GLY A 225 8.84 8.74 5.35
CA GLY A 225 8.96 7.55 4.54
C GLY A 225 7.64 6.84 4.36
N THR A 226 7.71 5.66 3.75
CA THR A 226 6.55 4.80 3.53
C THR A 226 6.90 3.37 3.90
N GLN A 227 5.97 2.70 4.56
CA GLN A 227 6.07 1.32 4.99
C GLN A 227 4.81 0.55 4.57
N PHE A 228 5.01 -0.60 3.96
CA PHE A 228 3.96 -1.54 3.59
C PHE A 228 4.13 -2.82 4.39
N TYR A 229 3.10 -3.19 5.14
CA TYR A 229 3.04 -4.44 5.87
C TYR A 229 2.05 -5.37 5.15
N ILE A 230 2.58 -6.39 4.48
CA ILE A 230 1.79 -7.36 3.71
C ILE A 230 1.74 -8.66 4.52
N GLN A 231 0.56 -9.00 5.02
CA GLN A 231 0.32 -10.25 5.73
C GLN A 231 -1.10 -10.74 5.47
N PRO A 232 -1.32 -12.00 5.06
CA PRO A 232 -0.27 -12.92 4.66
C PRO A 232 0.39 -12.50 3.35
N THR A 233 1.62 -12.96 3.13
CA THR A 233 2.25 -12.94 1.81
C THR A 233 1.74 -14.10 0.96
N ASP A 234 1.77 -13.92 -0.36
CA ASP A 234 1.55 -15.00 -1.31
C ASP A 234 2.58 -16.13 -1.07
N PRO A 235 2.16 -17.40 -0.99
CA PRO A 235 3.06 -18.54 -0.76
C PRO A 235 4.20 -18.65 -1.77
N MET A 236 4.02 -18.13 -3.00
CA MET A 236 5.05 -18.10 -4.03
C MET A 236 6.25 -17.24 -3.64
N LEU A 237 6.11 -16.30 -2.68
CA LEU A 237 7.24 -15.52 -2.19
C LEU A 237 8.28 -16.43 -1.54
N GLU A 238 7.86 -17.32 -0.64
CA GLU A 238 8.77 -18.24 0.06
C GLU A 238 9.42 -19.22 -0.93
N VAL A 239 8.64 -19.76 -1.87
CA VAL A 239 9.15 -20.63 -2.95
C VAL A 239 10.21 -19.91 -3.79
N SER A 240 9.99 -18.63 -4.11
CA SER A 240 10.92 -17.83 -4.92
C SER A 240 12.21 -17.50 -4.17
N LEU A 241 12.15 -17.33 -2.85
CA LEU A 241 13.33 -17.07 -2.01
C LEU A 241 14.18 -18.33 -1.78
N ASP A 242 13.54 -19.50 -1.76
CA ASP A 242 14.22 -20.79 -1.58
C ASP A 242 14.67 -21.40 -2.91
N ALA A 243 14.24 -20.83 -4.04
CA ALA A 243 14.71 -21.25 -5.36
C ALA A 243 16.22 -20.99 -5.49
N PRO A 244 17.00 -21.95 -6.04
CA PRO A 244 18.41 -21.72 -6.30
C PRO A 244 18.57 -20.55 -7.28
N ILE A 245 19.49 -19.64 -6.97
CA ILE A 245 19.85 -18.55 -7.89
C ILE A 245 20.45 -19.19 -9.14
N GLU A 246 19.68 -19.25 -10.23
CA GLU A 246 20.23 -19.60 -11.54
C GLU A 246 21.27 -18.53 -11.91
N LYS A 247 22.51 -18.98 -12.13
CA LYS A 247 23.67 -18.15 -12.46
C LYS A 247 23.63 -17.65 -13.90
#